data_AF-A0A1A2A7D5-F1
#
_entry.id   AF-A0A1A2A7D5-F1
#
_cell.length_a   1.000
_cell.length_b   1.000
_cell.length_c   1.000
_cell.angle_alpha   90.00
_cell.angle_beta   90.00
_cell.angle_gamma   90.00
#
_symmetry.space_group_name_H-M   'P 1'
#
loop_
_entity.id
_entity.type
_entity.pdbx_description
1 polymer ?
#
loop_
_entity_poly.entity_id
_entity_poly.type
_entity_poly.pdbx_seq_one_letter_code
_entity_poly.pdbx_strand_id
1 'polypeptide(L)'
;MVRRGKLVARIVPVGDWRVAPIPARSVKVSAAESGGWVGLEELRTRAGRCFDRVAAGETIYVVRGGRLLARIVSAGDPMMTPRPANAGRRIELDELRKRAGRYFDKVAAGQTIEVIRGGKLVAHIVAAGGNDARKGA
;
A
#
# COMPACT_ATOMS: atom_id res chain seq x y z
N MET A 1 -30.18 40.32 -2.35
CA MET A 1 -29.08 40.64 -1.42
C MET A 1 -27.77 40.14 -2.04
N VAL A 2 -27.06 41.06 -2.66
CA VAL A 2 -25.67 40.94 -3.08
C VAL A 2 -24.88 41.79 -2.10
N ARG A 3 -23.82 41.24 -1.51
CA ARG A 3 -22.74 42.02 -0.89
C ARG A 3 -21.40 41.36 -1.23
N ARG A 4 -20.73 41.98 -2.20
CA ARG A 4 -19.28 42.00 -2.48
C ARG A 4 -18.49 40.70 -2.25
N GLY A 5 -18.34 39.95 -3.34
CA GLY A 5 -17.16 39.18 -3.72
C GLY A 5 -16.27 38.59 -2.63
N LYS A 6 -16.53 37.34 -2.26
CA LYS A 6 -15.45 36.36 -2.00
C LYS A 6 -16.01 34.95 -2.00
N LEU A 7 -15.51 34.12 -2.91
CA LEU A 7 -15.67 32.67 -2.88
C LEU A 7 -14.97 32.14 -1.62
N VAL A 8 -15.72 31.77 -0.57
CA VAL A 8 -15.15 31.24 0.68
C VAL A 8 -15.54 29.78 0.90
N ALA A 9 -14.91 28.91 0.11
CA ALA A 9 -14.44 27.61 0.56
C ALA A 9 -13.56 26.98 -0.54
N ARG A 10 -12.25 27.00 -0.34
CA ARG A 10 -11.33 26.06 -1.01
C ARG A 10 -11.04 24.96 0.01
N ILE A 11 -11.42 23.72 -0.31
CA ILE A 11 -10.92 22.56 0.41
C ILE A 11 -9.47 22.37 -0.03
N VAL A 12 -8.54 22.69 0.86
CA VAL A 12 -7.12 22.37 0.70
C VAL A 12 -6.86 20.94 1.21
N PRO A 13 -5.96 20.17 0.57
CA PRO A 13 -5.55 18.87 1.09
C PRO A 13 -4.83 19.07 2.42
N VAL A 14 -5.25 18.33 3.44
CA VAL A 14 -4.64 18.33 4.78
C VAL A 14 -3.28 17.63 4.69
N GLY A 15 -2.26 18.39 4.33
CA GLY A 15 -0.86 18.13 4.67
C GLY A 15 -0.44 19.09 5.77
N ASP A 16 0.35 18.60 6.73
CA ASP A 16 0.92 19.31 7.88
C ASP A 16 -0.01 19.63 9.06
N TRP A 17 -0.32 18.58 9.84
CA TRP A 17 -0.62 18.74 11.27
C TRP A 17 0.65 18.47 12.09
N ARG A 18 1.32 19.54 12.53
CA ARG A 18 2.26 19.49 13.65
C ARG A 18 1.61 20.23 14.81
N VAL A 19 1.07 19.45 15.75
CA VAL A 19 0.80 19.90 17.12
C VAL A 19 1.61 18.98 18.05
N ALA A 20 2.42 19.56 18.91
CA ALA A 20 3.09 18.92 20.04
C ALA A 20 3.00 19.88 21.24
N PRO A 21 3.23 19.47 22.51
CA PRO A 21 3.45 18.12 23.06
C PRO A 21 2.61 17.81 24.35
N ILE A 22 2.35 16.54 24.68
CA ILE A 22 2.22 16.09 26.09
C ILE A 22 2.95 14.74 26.26
N PRO A 23 3.98 14.63 27.11
CA PRO A 23 4.84 13.46 27.21
C PRO A 23 4.47 12.55 28.39
N ALA A 24 4.45 11.23 28.16
CA ALA A 24 4.98 10.23 29.10
C ALA A 24 5.03 8.86 28.42
N ARG A 25 6.21 8.25 28.42
CA ARG A 25 6.60 6.96 27.80
C ARG A 25 6.89 7.08 26.31
N SER A 26 8.15 7.44 26.08
CA SER A 26 8.90 7.21 24.83
C SER A 26 8.84 5.73 24.48
N VAL A 27 7.78 5.31 23.77
CA VAL A 27 7.95 4.27 22.78
C VAL A 27 8.63 4.99 21.63
N LYS A 28 9.93 4.79 21.53
CA LYS A 28 10.68 5.05 20.30
C LYS A 28 9.95 4.21 19.25
N VAL A 29 8.99 4.80 18.55
CA VAL A 29 8.52 4.28 17.28
C VAL A 29 9.71 4.49 16.37
N SER A 30 10.62 3.53 16.45
CA SER A 30 11.69 3.33 15.50
C SER A 30 11.09 3.52 14.12
N ALA A 31 11.81 4.19 13.23
CA ALA A 31 11.45 4.39 11.83
C ALA A 31 11.40 3.06 11.05
N ALA A 32 10.56 2.16 11.50
CA ALA A 32 10.15 0.92 10.92
C ALA A 32 8.62 1.04 10.84
N GLU A 33 8.07 0.90 9.64
CA GLU A 33 6.63 0.74 9.40
C GLU A 33 5.79 2.03 9.28
N SER A 34 6.32 3.06 8.62
CA SER A 34 5.49 4.13 8.00
C SER A 34 4.71 3.64 6.77
N GLY A 35 4.22 2.39 6.80
CA GLY A 35 3.49 1.81 5.68
C GLY A 35 1.99 2.04 5.81
N GLY A 36 1.36 2.64 4.80
CA GLY A 36 -0.07 2.90 4.82
C GLY A 36 -0.91 1.62 4.86
N TRP A 37 -1.91 1.58 5.73
CA TRP A 37 -2.91 0.51 5.77
C TRP A 37 -4.04 0.81 4.78
N VAL A 38 -4.41 -0.17 3.95
CA VAL A 38 -5.41 0.01 2.90
C VAL A 38 -6.36 -1.18 2.85
N GLY A 39 -7.67 -0.90 2.81
CA GLY A 39 -8.70 -1.92 2.62
C GLY A 39 -8.95 -2.24 1.13
N LEU A 40 -9.63 -3.37 0.86
CA LEU A 40 -10.00 -3.75 -0.50
C LEU A 40 -10.86 -2.70 -1.23
N GLU A 41 -11.73 -2.00 -0.50
CA GLU A 41 -12.56 -0.94 -1.05
C GLU A 41 -11.74 0.27 -1.50
N GLU A 42 -10.82 0.74 -0.67
CA GLU A 42 -9.90 1.83 -1.02
C GLU A 42 -8.98 1.43 -2.19
N LEU A 43 -8.55 0.17 -2.28
CA LEU A 43 -7.84 -0.31 -3.46
C LEU A 43 -8.69 -0.28 -4.72
N ARG A 44 -9.98 -0.62 -4.65
CA ARG A 44 -10.88 -0.54 -5.82
C ARG A 44 -11.06 0.89 -6.30
N THR A 45 -11.25 1.83 -5.37
CA THR A 45 -11.59 3.23 -5.67
C THR A 45 -10.35 4.09 -5.93
N ARG A 46 -9.24 3.83 -5.23
CA ARG A 46 -8.03 4.67 -5.22
C ARG A 46 -6.74 3.89 -5.45
N ALA A 47 -6.78 2.79 -6.21
CA ALA A 47 -5.56 2.03 -6.52
C ALA A 47 -4.45 2.93 -7.05
N GLY A 48 -4.75 3.82 -8.01
CA GLY A 48 -3.75 4.70 -8.63
C GLY A 48 -2.87 5.41 -7.58
N ARG A 49 -3.51 6.12 -6.64
CA ARG A 49 -2.79 6.82 -5.56
C ARG A 49 -2.04 5.85 -4.63
N CYS A 50 -2.60 4.67 -4.36
CA CYS A 50 -1.90 3.67 -3.56
C CYS A 50 -0.61 3.21 -4.26
N PHE A 51 -0.69 2.92 -5.56
CA PHE A 51 0.47 2.48 -6.33
C PHE A 51 1.45 3.61 -6.67
N ASP A 52 1.01 4.88 -6.71
CA ASP A 52 1.90 6.04 -6.79
C ASP A 52 2.79 6.14 -5.54
N ARG A 53 2.21 5.90 -4.35
CA ARG A 53 2.96 5.84 -3.08
C ARG A 53 3.92 4.65 -3.04
N VAL A 54 3.48 3.48 -3.51
CA VAL A 54 4.35 2.29 -3.60
C VAL A 54 5.51 2.52 -4.57
N ALA A 55 5.26 3.16 -5.71
CA ALA A 55 6.33 3.52 -6.65
C ALA A 55 7.33 4.51 -6.04
N ALA A 56 6.89 5.37 -5.11
CA ALA A 56 7.75 6.24 -4.32
C ALA A 56 8.51 5.51 -3.18
N GLY A 57 8.30 4.20 -3.02
CA GLY A 57 8.98 3.36 -2.03
C GLY A 57 8.19 3.09 -0.75
N GLU A 58 6.96 3.55 -0.63
CA GLU A 58 6.10 3.23 0.51
C GLU A 58 5.65 1.76 0.45
N THR A 59 5.80 1.03 1.56
CA THR A 59 5.16 -0.29 1.69
C THR A 59 3.71 -0.11 2.13
N ILE A 60 2.75 -0.70 1.42
CA ILE A 60 1.33 -0.65 1.78
C ILE A 60 0.87 -1.99 2.32
N TYR A 61 0.19 -1.97 3.46
CA TYR A 61 -0.38 -3.16 4.10
C TYR A 61 -1.86 -3.29 3.75
N VAL A 62 -2.26 -4.45 3.24
CA VAL A 62 -3.64 -4.71 2.82
C VAL A 62 -4.41 -5.46 3.89
N VAL A 63 -5.53 -4.88 4.33
CA VAL A 63 -6.36 -5.42 5.40
C VAL A 63 -7.79 -5.72 4.94
N ARG A 64 -8.38 -6.77 5.51
CA ARG A 64 -9.78 -7.13 5.32
C ARG A 64 -10.34 -7.67 6.64
N GLY A 65 -11.44 -7.09 7.12
CA GLY A 65 -12.09 -7.54 8.36
C GLY A 65 -11.15 -7.57 9.56
N GLY A 66 -10.29 -6.56 9.70
CA GLY A 66 -9.29 -6.47 10.78
C GLY A 66 -8.07 -7.38 10.64
N ARG A 67 -7.98 -8.19 9.57
CA ARG A 67 -6.85 -9.11 9.33
C ARG A 67 -5.93 -8.59 8.23
N LEU A 68 -4.63 -8.67 8.48
CA LEU A 68 -3.60 -8.38 7.49
C LEU A 68 -3.51 -9.54 6.47
N LEU A 69 -3.67 -9.22 5.19
CA LEU A 69 -3.67 -10.20 4.10
C LEU A 69 -2.35 -10.20 3.33
N ALA A 70 -1.87 -9.01 2.98
CA ALA A 70 -0.77 -8.83 2.05
C ALA A 70 0.01 -7.56 2.34
N ARG A 71 1.22 -7.50 1.81
CA ARG A 71 2.00 -6.27 1.66
C ARG A 71 2.22 -5.99 0.18
N ILE A 72 2.12 -4.72 -0.19
CA ILE A 72 2.43 -4.20 -1.51
C ILE A 72 3.73 -3.42 -1.37
N VAL A 73 4.75 -3.81 -2.14
CA VAL A 73 6.07 -3.19 -2.12
C VAL A 73 6.45 -2.71 -3.51
N SER A 74 7.41 -1.79 -3.57
CA SER A 74 7.91 -1.25 -4.84
C SER A 74 8.53 -2.35 -5.70
N ALA A 75 8.41 -2.20 -7.03
CA ALA A 75 9.14 -3.05 -7.97
C ALA A 75 10.67 -2.97 -7.81
N GLY A 76 11.16 -1.83 -7.32
CA GLY A 76 12.59 -1.61 -7.03
C GLY A 76 13.02 -2.05 -5.63
N ASP A 77 12.13 -2.65 -4.83
CA ASP A 77 12.48 -3.10 -3.49
C ASP A 77 13.55 -4.22 -3.56
N PRO A 78 14.76 -3.99 -3.03
CA PRO A 78 15.87 -4.93 -3.12
C PRO A 78 15.58 -6.25 -2.40
N MET A 79 14.73 -6.26 -1.36
CA MET A 79 14.29 -7.48 -0.69
C MET A 79 13.37 -8.34 -1.58
N MET A 80 12.76 -7.74 -2.61
CA MET A 80 11.82 -8.40 -3.52
C MET A 80 12.43 -8.82 -4.84
N THR A 81 13.76 -8.71 -5.02
CA THR A 81 14.46 -9.19 -6.21
C THR A 81 14.01 -10.61 -6.55
N PRO A 82 13.18 -10.81 -7.60
CA PRO A 82 12.58 -12.10 -7.81
C PRO A 82 13.67 -13.04 -8.30
N ARG A 83 13.90 -14.14 -7.56
CA ARG A 83 14.52 -15.32 -8.16
C ARG A 83 13.62 -15.72 -9.34
N PRO A 84 14.14 -15.94 -10.56
CA PRO A 84 13.34 -16.09 -11.78
C PRO A 84 12.30 -17.22 -11.73
N ALA A 85 12.50 -18.22 -10.88
CA ALA A 85 11.53 -19.30 -10.62
C ALA A 85 10.28 -18.86 -9.83
N ASN A 86 10.29 -17.67 -9.21
CA ASN A 86 9.22 -17.10 -8.39
C ASN A 86 8.57 -15.86 -9.05
N ALA A 87 8.77 -15.66 -10.35
CA ALA A 87 8.12 -14.56 -11.08
C ALA A 87 6.61 -14.64 -10.84
N GLY A 88 6.10 -13.62 -10.14
CA GLY A 88 4.72 -13.61 -9.69
C GLY A 88 3.76 -13.56 -10.88
N ARG A 89 2.49 -13.86 -10.64
CA ARG A 89 1.48 -13.66 -11.69
C ARG A 89 1.40 -12.18 -12.02
N ARG A 90 1.69 -11.82 -13.27
CA ARG A 90 1.54 -10.46 -13.79
C ARG A 90 0.08 -10.11 -14.03
N ILE A 91 -0.36 -8.98 -13.51
CA ILE A 91 -1.69 -8.41 -13.73
C ILE A 91 -1.60 -6.91 -13.94
N GLU A 92 -2.49 -6.36 -14.77
CA GLU A 92 -2.65 -4.92 -14.90
C GLU A 92 -3.32 -4.33 -13.66
N LEU A 93 -2.97 -3.08 -13.34
CA LEU A 93 -3.58 -2.32 -12.26
C LEU A 93 -5.11 -2.23 -12.39
N ASP A 94 -5.62 -2.12 -13.61
CA ASP A 94 -7.06 -2.05 -13.87
C ASP A 94 -7.77 -3.39 -13.61
N GLU A 95 -7.08 -4.51 -13.84
CA GLU A 95 -7.58 -5.83 -13.52
C GLU A 95 -7.59 -6.04 -11.99
N LEU A 96 -6.55 -5.57 -11.30
CA LEU A 96 -6.52 -5.56 -9.84
C LEU A 96 -7.68 -4.74 -9.25
N ARG A 97 -8.00 -3.57 -9.81
CA ARG A 97 -9.16 -2.77 -9.38
C ARG A 97 -10.47 -3.54 -9.48
N LYS A 98 -10.69 -4.26 -10.59
CA LYS A 98 -11.94 -5.00 -10.82
C LYS A 98 -12.07 -6.22 -9.90
N ARG A 99 -10.97 -6.91 -9.62
CA ARG A 99 -10.99 -8.23 -8.96
C ARG A 99 -10.07 -8.35 -7.75
N ALA A 100 -9.81 -7.23 -7.06
CA ALA A 100 -8.89 -7.14 -5.92
C ALA A 100 -9.00 -8.32 -4.95
N GLY A 101 -10.19 -8.59 -4.42
CA GLY A 101 -10.43 -9.67 -3.46
C GLY A 101 -9.85 -11.01 -3.88
N ARG A 102 -10.15 -11.47 -5.10
CA ARG A 102 -9.67 -12.77 -5.62
C ARG A 102 -8.14 -12.83 -5.71
N TYR A 103 -7.50 -11.73 -6.06
CA TYR A 103 -6.04 -11.67 -6.12
C TYR A 103 -5.43 -11.67 -4.72
N PHE A 104 -6.01 -10.95 -3.76
CA PHE A 104 -5.54 -10.99 -2.38
C PHE A 104 -5.79 -12.33 -1.69
N ASP A 105 -6.84 -13.07 -2.04
CA ASP A 105 -7.06 -14.44 -1.55
C ASP A 105 -5.93 -15.37 -2.06
N LYS A 106 -5.49 -15.22 -3.32
CA LYS A 106 -4.35 -15.96 -3.86
C LYS A 106 -3.03 -15.56 -3.22
N VAL A 107 -2.85 -14.28 -2.95
CA VAL A 107 -1.67 -13.77 -2.24
C VAL A 107 -1.61 -14.32 -0.82
N ALA A 108 -2.75 -14.36 -0.11
CA ALA A 108 -2.83 -14.98 1.21
C ALA A 108 -2.48 -16.48 1.17
N ALA A 109 -2.75 -17.16 0.05
CA ALA A 109 -2.33 -18.54 -0.21
C ALA A 109 -0.85 -18.68 -0.64
N GLY A 110 -0.06 -17.60 -0.61
CA GLY A 110 1.38 -17.62 -0.90
C GLY A 110 1.75 -17.26 -2.35
N GLN A 111 0.79 -16.91 -3.20
CA GLN A 111 1.10 -16.48 -4.56
C GLN A 111 1.64 -15.04 -4.58
N THR A 112 2.84 -14.84 -5.10
CA THR A 112 3.31 -13.49 -5.45
C THR A 112 2.61 -12.97 -6.71
N ILE A 113 2.20 -11.71 -6.68
CA ILE A 113 1.58 -11.03 -7.82
C ILE A 113 2.42 -9.81 -8.20
N GLU A 114 2.62 -9.64 -9.50
CA GLU A 114 3.30 -8.51 -10.11
C GLU A 114 2.27 -7.55 -10.70
N VAL A 115 2.28 -6.29 -10.28
CA VAL A 115 1.34 -5.28 -10.75
C VAL A 115 1.99 -4.43 -11.82
N ILE A 116 1.37 -4.40 -12.99
CA ILE A 116 1.80 -3.62 -14.15
C ILE A 116 0.88 -2.41 -14.32
N ARG A 117 1.46 -1.28 -14.71
CA ARG A 117 0.72 -0.09 -15.13
C ARG A 117 1.36 0.47 -16.40
N GLY A 118 0.60 0.52 -17.49
CA GLY A 118 1.10 1.04 -18.77
C GLY A 118 2.32 0.27 -19.28
N GLY A 119 2.31 -1.07 -19.11
CA GLY A 119 3.40 -1.95 -19.55
C GLY A 119 4.64 -1.98 -18.64
N LYS A 120 4.66 -1.21 -17.53
CA LYS A 120 5.77 -1.20 -16.57
C LYS A 120 5.38 -1.87 -15.26
N LEU A 121 6.28 -2.69 -14.71
CA LEU A 121 6.15 -3.24 -13.37
C LEU A 121 6.26 -2.11 -12.34
N VAL A 122 5.23 -1.93 -11.52
CA VAL A 122 5.19 -0.85 -10.52
C VAL A 122 5.26 -1.36 -9.09
N ALA A 123 4.85 -2.61 -8.86
CA ALA A 123 4.80 -3.17 -7.51
C ALA A 123 4.76 -4.71 -7.48
N HIS A 124 5.16 -5.26 -6.35
CA HIS A 124 4.93 -6.65 -5.97
C HIS A 124 3.93 -6.71 -4.83
N ILE A 125 2.97 -7.63 -4.93
CA ILE A 125 2.06 -7.97 -3.84
C ILE A 125 2.44 -9.35 -3.31
N VAL A 126 2.73 -9.44 -2.02
CA VAL A 126 3.08 -10.71 -1.36
C VAL A 126 2.30 -10.94 -0.08
N ALA A 127 2.26 -12.20 0.35
CA ALA A 127 1.65 -12.61 1.61
C ALA A 127 2.27 -11.85 2.78
N ALA A 128 1.42 -11.43 3.72
CA ALA A 128 1.90 -10.74 4.91
C ALA A 128 2.81 -11.61 5.80
N GLY A 129 2.51 -12.91 5.88
CA GLY A 129 3.21 -13.90 6.73
C GLY A 129 4.46 -14.54 6.12
N GLY A 130 4.96 -14.05 4.98
CA GLY A 130 6.15 -14.61 4.33
C GLY A 130 7.48 -14.31 5.04
N ASN A 131 7.49 -13.45 6.07
CA ASN A 131 8.71 -13.00 6.73
C ASN A 131 8.90 -13.52 8.17
N ASP A 132 7.88 -14.12 8.79
CA ASP A 132 7.99 -14.66 10.16
C ASP A 132 8.63 -16.05 10.19
N ALA A 133 8.65 -16.76 9.06
CA ALA A 133 9.30 -18.07 8.94
C ALA A 133 10.84 -18.00 8.80
N ARG A 134 11.45 -16.81 8.74
CA ARG A 134 12.90 -16.61 8.56
C ARG A 134 13.56 -15.89 9.74
N LYS A 135 13.04 -16.10 10.96
CA LYS A 135 13.61 -15.61 12.22
C LYS A 135 13.83 -16.71 13.27
N GLY A 136 14.06 -17.94 12.83
CA GLY A 136 14.39 -19.07 13.70
C GLY A 136 15.26 -20.10 12.97
N ALA A 137 16.54 -19.81 12.83
CA ALA A 137 17.61 -20.79 12.60
C ALA A 137 18.92 -20.19 13.11
#